data_AF-A0A938PHC1-F1
#
_entry.id   AF-A0A938PHC1-F1
#
_cell.length_a   1.000
_cell.length_b   1.000
_cell.length_c   1.000
_cell.angle_alpha   90.00
_cell.angle_beta   90.00
_cell.angle_gamma   90.00
#
_symmetry.space_group_name_H-M   'P 1'
#
loop_
_entity.id
_entity.type
_entity.pdbx_description
1 polymer ?
#
loop_
_entity_poly.entity_id
_entity_poly.type
_entity_poly.pdbx_seq_one_letter_code
_entity_poly.pdbx_strand_id
1 'polypeptide(L)' 'MDKIFGYFDDSGNELNPDLIPKPQLCLSCKKNDEQGEEEILCNLTRLDQRNSDEFICHAYDKITN' A
#
# COMPACT_ATOMS: atom_id res chain seq x y z
N MET A 1 -22.78 -13.07 -9.59
CA MET A 1 -22.15 -12.26 -8.53
C MET A 1 -21.17 -11.37 -9.24
N ASP A 2 -21.45 -10.08 -9.31
CA ASP A 2 -20.51 -9.12 -9.89
C ASP A 2 -19.28 -9.06 -8.98
N LYS A 3 -18.11 -9.30 -9.56
CA LYS A 3 -16.85 -9.27 -8.82
C LYS A 3 -16.50 -7.82 -8.54
N ILE A 4 -16.54 -7.44 -7.27
CA ILE A 4 -16.06 -6.13 -6.82
C ILE A 4 -14.53 -6.14 -6.94
N PHE A 5 -13.98 -5.26 -7.78
CA PHE A 5 -12.54 -5.01 -7.90
C PHE A 5 -12.26 -3.62 -7.32
N GLY A 6 -11.27 -3.50 -6.43
CA GLY A 6 -10.90 -2.22 -5.81
C GLY A 6 -10.43 -2.38 -4.36
N TYR A 7 -10.04 -1.27 -3.75
CA TYR A 7 -9.73 -1.20 -2.32
C TYR A 7 -10.92 -0.57 -1.60
N PHE A 8 -11.35 -1.15 -0.49
CA PHE A 8 -12.51 -0.68 0.26
C PHE A 8 -12.17 -0.61 1.75
N ASP A 9 -12.75 0.35 2.45
CA ASP A 9 -12.75 0.34 3.92
C ASP A 9 -13.83 -0.59 4.49
N ASP A 10 -13.83 -0.76 5.81
CA ASP A 10 -14.78 -1.62 6.52
C ASP A 10 -16.23 -1.12 6.44
N SER A 11 -16.46 0.10 5.95
CA SER A 11 -17.79 0.67 5.70
C SER A 11 -18.24 0.49 4.24
N GLY A 12 -17.41 -0.12 3.39
CA GLY A 12 -17.67 -0.34 1.98
C GLY A 12 -17.41 0.88 1.09
N ASN A 13 -16.74 1.93 1.59
CA ASN A 13 -16.34 3.05 0.75
C ASN A 13 -15.13 2.64 -0.10
N GLU A 14 -15.17 2.97 -1.40
CA GLU A 14 -14.04 2.76 -2.29
C GLU A 14 -12.90 3.75 -1.98
N LEU A 15 -11.67 3.23 -1.97
CA LEU A 15 -10.46 3.96 -1.69
C LEU A 15 -9.55 3.95 -2.92
N ASN A 16 -8.91 5.09 -3.18
CA ASN A 16 -7.90 5.20 -4.24
C ASN A 16 -6.49 5.33 -3.61
N PRO A 17 -5.64 4.29 -3.69
CA PRO A 17 -4.26 4.34 -3.19
C PRO A 17 -3.38 5.42 -3.84
N ASP A 18 -3.70 5.87 -5.06
CA ASP A 18 -2.93 6.89 -5.77
C ASP A 18 -3.08 8.28 -5.15
N LEU A 19 -4.14 8.50 -4.36
CA LEU A 19 -4.37 9.75 -3.62
C LEU A 19 -3.59 9.81 -2.30
N ILE A 20 -3.00 8.70 -1.85
CA ILE A 20 -2.20 8.65 -0.63
C ILE A 20 -0.73 8.77 -1.01
N PRO A 21 0.04 9.72 -0.49
CA PRO A 21 1.47 9.81 -0.81
C PRO A 21 2.21 8.55 -0.33
N LYS A 22 3.24 8.13 -1.06
CA LYS A 22 4.10 7.02 -0.62
C LYS A 22 4.95 7.46 0.58
N PRO A 23 4.97 6.68 1.67
CA PRO A 23 5.91 6.90 2.77
C PRO A 23 7.37 6.86 2.28
N GLN A 24 8.25 7.64 2.91
CA GLN A 24 9.69 7.67 2.58
C GLN A 24 10.33 6.28 2.62
N LEU A 25 9.91 5.42 3.55
CA LEU A 25 10.38 4.03 3.64
C LEU A 25 10.13 3.27 2.34
N CYS A 26 8.93 3.40 1.75
CA CYS A 26 8.57 2.75 0.48
C CYS A 26 9.48 3.20 -0.67
N LEU A 27 9.82 4.49 -0.76
CA LEU A 27 10.66 5.02 -1.85
C LEU A 27 12.07 4.41 -1.89
N SER A 28 12.53 3.84 -0.77
CA SER A 28 13.84 3.17 -0.65
C SER A 28 13.77 1.64 -0.71
N CYS A 29 12.57 1.08 -0.91
CA CYS A 29 12.32 -0.35 -0.92
C CYS A 29 12.58 -0.94 -2.32
N LYS A 30 13.21 -2.11 -2.41
CA LYS A 30 13.41 -2.84 -3.68
C LYS A 30 12.10 -3.21 -4.37
N LYS A 31 11.06 -3.43 -3.57
CA LYS A 31 9.72 -3.84 -3.99
C LYS A 31 8.82 -2.67 -4.37
N ASN A 32 9.34 -1.43 -4.29
CA ASN A 32 8.56 -0.27 -4.65
C ASN A 32 8.16 -0.35 -6.13
N ASP A 33 6.85 -0.26 -6.41
CA ASP A 33 6.27 -0.39 -7.76
C ASP A 33 6.42 -1.78 -8.39
N GLU A 34 6.69 -2.82 -7.60
CA GLU A 34 6.61 -4.21 -8.05
C GLU A 34 5.14 -4.58 -8.32
N GLN A 35 4.84 -4.97 -9.57
CA GLN A 35 3.48 -5.25 -10.03
C GLN A 35 2.92 -6.55 -9.43
N GLY A 36 1.60 -6.71 -9.51
CA GLY A 36 0.92 -7.94 -9.13
C GLY A 36 0.57 -7.97 -7.65
N GLU A 37 0.87 -9.08 -6.96
CA GLU A 37 0.49 -9.25 -5.55
C GLU A 37 1.16 -8.23 -4.63
N GLU A 38 2.42 -7.87 -4.90
CA GLU A 38 3.18 -6.93 -4.08
C GLU A 38 2.59 -5.51 -4.12
N GLU A 39 2.15 -5.03 -5.30
CA GLU A 39 1.45 -3.76 -5.45
C GLU A 39 0.19 -3.72 -4.58
N ILE A 40 -0.58 -4.82 -4.56
CA ILE A 40 -1.80 -4.94 -3.78
C ILE A 40 -1.49 -4.86 -2.27
N LEU A 41 -0.49 -5.61 -1.80
CA LEU A 41 -0.10 -5.62 -0.39
C LEU A 41 0.47 -4.26 0.06
N CYS A 42 1.25 -3.60 -0.79
CA CYS A 42 1.78 -2.26 -0.53
C CYS A 42 0.65 -1.23 -0.39
N ASN A 43 -0.33 -1.27 -1.30
CA ASN A 43 -1.47 -0.37 -1.27
C ASN A 43 -2.37 -0.62 -0.05
N LEU A 44 -2.64 -1.89 0.31
CA LEU A 44 -3.38 -2.23 1.54
C LEU A 44 -2.68 -1.68 2.79
N THR A 45 -1.38 -1.91 2.91
CA THR A 45 -0.60 -1.43 4.07
C THR A 45 -0.61 0.11 4.17
N ARG A 46 -0.47 0.81 3.04
CA ARG A 46 -0.53 2.28 3.00
C ARG A 46 -1.91 2.81 3.35
N LEU A 47 -2.97 2.16 2.87
CA LEU A 47 -4.35 2.58 3.14
C LEU A 47 -4.75 2.36 4.60
N ASP A 48 -4.33 1.25 5.19
CA ASP A 48 -4.56 0.91 6.60
C ASP A 48 -3.89 1.93 7.54
N GLN A 49 -2.63 2.25 7.27
CA GLN A 49 -1.83 3.13 8.12
C GLN A 49 -1.90 4.61 7.74
N ARG A 50 -2.77 5.02 6.80
CA ARG A 50 -2.81 6.39 6.26
C ARG A 50 -3.05 7.50 7.30
N ASN A 51 -3.68 7.13 8.41
CA ASN A 51 -3.97 8.03 9.55
C ASN A 51 -3.17 7.67 10.81
N SER A 52 -2.20 6.76 10.71
CA SER A 52 -1.30 6.37 11.79
C SER A 52 -0.17 7.39 11.95
N ASP A 53 0.28 7.61 13.17
CA ASP A 53 1.44 8.47 13.46
C ASP A 53 2.76 7.86 12.95
N GLU A 54 2.80 6.53 12.80
CA GLU A 54 3.95 5.77 12.33
C GLU A 54 3.57 4.86 11.15
N PHE A 55 4.51 4.67 10.22
CA PHE A 55 4.39 3.70 9.13
C PHE A 55 5.35 2.52 9.35
N ILE A 56 4.79 1.32 9.49
CA ILE A 56 5.50 0.08 9.74
C ILE A 56 5.22 -0.90 8.60
N CYS A 57 6.26 -1.30 7.87
CA CYS A 57 6.18 -2.33 6.83
C CYS A 57 7.15 -3.47 7.15
N HIS A 58 6.61 -4.62 7.55
CA HIS A 58 7.40 -5.81 7.88
C HIS A 58 8.00 -6.52 6.66
N ALA A 59 7.53 -6.19 5.45
CA ALA A 59 8.03 -6.74 4.19
C ALA A 59 9.12 -5.86 3.54
N TYR A 60 9.52 -4.76 4.20
CA TYR A 60 10.53 -3.82 3.68
C TYR A 60 11.86 -4.51 3.38
N ASP A 61 12.38 -4.27 2.17
CA ASP A 61 13.71 -4.68 1.76
C ASP A 61 14.43 -3.47 1.14
N LYS A 62 15.52 -3.03 1.77
CA LYS A 62 16.26 -1.85 1.34
C LYS A 62 16.99 -2.11 0.03
N ILE A 63 16.96 -1.15 -0.90
CA ILE A 63 17.81 -1.19 -2.11
C ILE A 63 19.28 -1.23 -1.68
N THR A 64 19.97 -2.29 -2.10
CA THR A 64 21.41 -2.49 -1.90
C THR A 64 22.12 -2.22 -3.21
N ASN A 65 23.12 -1.32 -3.19
CA ASN A 65 24.03 -1.08 -4.32
C ASN A 65 25.02 -2.22 -4.51
#